data_AF-A0A2K9NZH2-F1
#
_entry.id   AF-A0A2K9NZH2-F1
#
_cell.length_a   1.000
_cell.length_b   1.000
_cell.length_c   1.000
_cell.angle_alpha   90.00
_cell.angle_beta   90.00
_cell.angle_gamma   90.00
#
_symmetry.space_group_name_H-M   'P 1'
#
loop_
_entity.id
_entity.type
_entity.pdbx_description
1 polymer ?
#
loop_
_entity_poly.entity_id
_entity_poly.type
_entity_poly.pdbx_seq_one_letter_code
_entity_poly.pdbx_strand_id
1 'polypeptide(L)' 'MVVNEIKIRLLRLEKRQVDLLDAIRKRGFKNLQPSTLSQYISGTITGPQAETVIKIIYEILESWEEEKSTYVR' A
#
# COMPACT_ATOMS: atom_id res chain seq x y z
N MET A 1 13.08 6.86 -14.31
CA MET A 1 11.87 6.71 -13.47
C MET A 1 11.98 5.39 -12.73
N VAL A 2 12.17 5.43 -11.40
CA VAL A 2 12.13 4.21 -10.60
C VAL A 2 10.66 3.82 -10.49
N VAL A 3 10.26 2.76 -11.20
CA VAL A 3 8.91 2.23 -11.06
C VAL A 3 8.80 1.67 -9.64
N ASN A 4 7.88 2.21 -8.87
CA ASN A 4 7.71 1.84 -7.47
C ASN A 4 7.11 0.43 -7.36
N GLU A 5 7.79 -0.47 -6.66
CA GLU A 5 7.38 -1.85 -6.46
C GLU A 5 5.92 -1.98 -5.99
N ILE A 6 5.49 -1.12 -5.05
CA ILE A 6 4.12 -1.08 -4.52
C ILE A 6 3.11 -0.86 -5.65
N LYS A 7 3.40 0.03 -6.60
CA LYS A 7 2.51 0.31 -7.73
C LYS A 7 2.43 -0.89 -8.69
N ILE A 8 3.53 -1.62 -8.88
CA ILE A 8 3.54 -2.84 -9.70
C ILE A 8 2.69 -3.92 -9.04
N ARG A 9 2.84 -4.13 -7.73
CA ARG A 9 2.04 -5.12 -6.97
C ARG A 9 0.55 -4.79 -7.01
N LEU A 10 0.19 -3.52 -6.78
CA LEU A 10 -1.19 -3.05 -6.93
C LEU A 10 -1.77 -3.34 -8.32
N LEU A 11 -1.00 -3.08 -9.39
CA LEU A 11 -1.43 -3.35 -10.75
C LEU A 11 -1.69 -4.85 -10.97
N ARG A 12 -0.80 -5.74 -10.50
CA ARG A 12 -0.96 -7.20 -10.59
C ARG A 12 -2.17 -7.71 -9.80
N LEU A 13 -2.51 -7.04 -8.71
CA LEU A 13 -3.68 -7.32 -7.88
C LEU A 13 -4.97 -6.69 -8.42
N GLU A 14 -4.90 -5.88 -9.49
CA GLU A 14 -6.02 -5.08 -10.01
C GLU A 14 -6.61 -4.13 -8.94
N LYS A 15 -5.75 -3.63 -8.06
CA LYS A 15 -6.09 -2.68 -6.99
C LYS A 15 -5.56 -1.29 -7.32
N ARG A 16 -6.24 -0.28 -6.79
CA ARG A 16 -5.86 1.13 -6.91
C ARG A 16 -5.26 1.62 -5.59
N GLN A 17 -4.54 2.73 -5.65
CA GLN A 17 -3.96 3.36 -4.46
C GLN A 17 -5.03 3.82 -3.44
N VAL A 18 -6.27 4.08 -3.89
CA VAL A 18 -7.40 4.37 -3.00
C VAL A 18 -7.86 3.15 -2.20
N ASP A 19 -7.80 1.94 -2.78
CA ASP A 19 -8.12 0.71 -2.05
C ASP A 19 -7.10 0.46 -0.93
N LEU A 20 -5.83 0.73 -1.23
CA LEU A 20 -4.75 0.65 -0.25
C LEU A 20 -4.95 1.68 0.87
N LEU A 21 -5.35 2.91 0.53
CA LEU A 21 -5.65 3.95 1.51
C LEU A 21 -6.77 3.53 2.47
N ASP A 22 -7.85 2.94 1.94
CA ASP A 22 -8.97 2.48 2.75
C ASP A 22 -8.57 1.32 3.68
N ALA A 23 -7.74 0.38 3.20
CA ALA A 23 -7.20 -0.69 4.02
C ALA A 23 -6.29 -0.16 5.16
N ILE A 24 -5.43 0.80 4.87
CA ILE A 24 -4.58 1.47 5.88
C ILE A 24 -5.42 2.21 6.93
N ARG A 25 -6.48 2.90 6.50
CA ARG A 25 -7.40 3.61 7.42
C ARG A 25 -8.10 2.65 8.38
N LYS A 26 -8.50 1.47 7.91
CA LYS A 26 -9.07 0.40 8.76
C LYS A 26 -8.09 -0.09 9.83
N ARG A 27 -6.78 0.02 9.60
CA ARG A 27 -5.72 -0.33 10.56
C ARG A 27 -5.33 0.81 11.50
N GLY A 28 -6.10 1.91 11.55
CA GLY A 28 -5.95 2.98 12.55
C GLY A 28 -5.49 4.33 12.01
N PHE A 29 -5.05 4.41 10.76
CA PHE A 29 -4.55 5.64 10.12
C PHE A 29 -5.67 6.45 9.47
N LYS A 30 -6.76 6.72 10.21
CA LYS A 30 -8.00 7.32 9.69
C LYS A 30 -7.79 8.65 8.95
N ASN A 31 -6.83 9.46 9.41
CA ASN A 31 -6.57 10.80 8.89
C ASN A 31 -5.50 10.84 7.79
N LEU A 32 -5.00 9.69 7.33
CA LEU A 32 -4.01 9.65 6.26
C LEU A 32 -4.62 10.22 4.98
N GLN A 33 -3.94 11.21 4.39
CA GLN A 33 -4.35 11.85 3.16
C GLN A 33 -3.80 11.10 1.94
N PRO A 34 -4.52 11.08 0.80
CA PRO A 34 -4.05 10.43 -0.42
C PRO A 34 -2.70 10.96 -0.92
N SER A 35 -2.49 12.28 -0.83
CA SER A 35 -1.23 12.93 -1.21
C SER A 35 -0.06 12.47 -0.34
N THR A 36 -0.26 12.42 0.98
CA THR A 36 0.74 11.94 1.93
C THR A 36 1.10 10.48 1.68
N LEU A 37 0.10 9.62 1.43
CA LEU A 37 0.36 8.22 1.05
C LEU A 37 1.21 8.13 -0.23
N SER A 38 0.90 8.96 -1.25
CA SER A 38 1.70 9.02 -2.48
C SER A 38 3.14 9.49 -2.22
N GLN A 39 3.33 10.45 -1.32
CA GLN A 39 4.64 10.95 -0.92
C GLN A 39 5.45 9.90 -0.15
N TYR A 40 4.82 9.12 0.73
CA TYR A 40 5.45 7.99 1.42
C TYR A 40 5.88 6.91 0.43
N ILE A 41 4.98 6.50 -0.47
CA ILE A 41 5.27 5.49 -1.49
C ILE A 41 6.45 5.95 -2.34
N SER A 42 6.41 7.19 -2.86
CA SER A 42 7.49 7.72 -3.70
C SER A 42 8.82 7.97 -2.97
N GLY A 43 8.88 7.87 -1.64
CA GLY A 43 10.06 8.21 -0.84
C GLY A 43 10.31 9.71 -0.73
N THR A 44 9.38 10.56 -1.17
CA THR A 44 9.49 12.03 -1.06
C THR A 44 9.44 12.49 0.40
N ILE A 45 8.61 11.85 1.22
CA ILE A 45 8.58 12.05 2.68
C ILE A 45 9.03 10.77 3.35
N THR A 46 10.02 10.89 4.22
CA THR A 46 10.59 9.80 5.03
C THR A 46 10.47 10.12 6.51
N GLY A 47 10.59 9.09 7.36
CA GLY A 47 10.51 9.21 8.82
C GLY A 47 9.75 8.06 9.47
N PRO A 48 9.66 8.02 10.81
CA PRO A 48 9.13 6.86 11.54
C PRO A 48 7.69 6.49 11.16
N GLN A 49 6.84 7.50 10.91
CA GLN A 49 5.47 7.27 10.46
C GLN A 49 5.42 6.73 9.03
N ALA A 50 6.26 7.26 8.13
CA ALA A 50 6.33 6.77 6.76
C ALA A 50 6.78 5.31 6.70
N GLU A 51 7.82 4.95 7.47
CA GLU A 51 8.30 3.56 7.61
C GLU A 51 7.22 2.62 8.17
N THR A 52 6.48 3.09 9.18
CA THR A 52 5.37 2.31 9.77
C THR A 52 4.27 2.06 8.75
N VAL A 53 3.88 3.10 7.99
CA VAL A 53 2.86 2.97 6.94
C VAL A 53 3.35 2.06 5.82
N ILE A 54 4.64 2.14 5.42
CA ILE A 54 5.22 1.27 4.40
C ILE A 54 5.18 -0.21 4.84
N LYS A 55 5.52 -0.52 6.09
CA LYS A 55 5.40 -1.89 6.62
C LYS A 55 3.96 -2.42 6.51
N ILE A 56 2.99 -1.59 6.92
CA ILE A 56 1.57 -1.93 6.82
C ILE A 56 1.12 -2.14 5.37
N ILE A 57 1.64 -1.33 4.44
CA ILE A 57 1.36 -1.51 3.00
C ILE A 57 1.81 -2.90 2.56
N TYR A 58 3.03 -3.30 2.91
CA TYR A 58 3.56 -4.61 2.54
C TYR A 58 2.71 -5.76 3.11
N GLU A 59 2.31 -5.69 4.39
CA GLU A 59 1.42 -6.68 5.00
C GLU A 59 0.05 -6.77 4.31
N ILE A 60 -0.52 -5.63 3.88
CA ILE A 60 -1.79 -5.61 3.14
C ILE A 60 -1.61 -6.25 1.76
N LEU A 61 -0.52 -5.92 1.06
CA LEU A 61 -0.24 -6.48 -0.26
C LEU A 61 -0.02 -7.99 -0.20
N GLU A 62 0.71 -8.49 0.79
CA GLU A 62 0.92 -9.93 1.02
C GLU A 62 -0.42 -10.64 1.26
N SER A 63 -1.26 -10.11 2.16
CA SER A 63 -2.60 -10.66 2.42
C SER A 63 -3.46 -10.73 1.14
N TRP A 64 -3.44 -9.69 0.30
CA TRP A 64 -4.18 -9.70 -0.97
C TRP A 64 -3.60 -10.65 -2.01
N GLU A 65 -2.27 -10.83 -2.03
CA GLU A 65 -1.60 -11.78 -2.91
C GLU A 65 -1.90 -13.22 -2.52
N GLU A 66 -1.91 -13.52 -1.22
CA GLU A 66 -2.33 -14.82 -0.68
C GLU A 66 -3.78 -15.13 -1.05
N GLU A 67 -4.70 -14.19 -0.80
CA GLU A 67 -6.11 -14.33 -1.19
C GLU A 67 -6.23 -14.63 -2.68
N LYS A 68 -5.58 -13.83 -3.55
CA LYS A 68 -5.60 -14.04 -5.01
C LYS A 68 -5.03 -15.41 -5.39
N SER A 69 -3.97 -15.88 -4.72
CA SER A 69 -3.39 -17.20 -4.98
C SER A 69 -4.29 -18.35 -4.56
N THR A 70 -5.09 -18.20 -3.50
CA THR A 70 -6.02 -19.25 -3.03
C THR A 70 -7.18 -19.47 -4.00
N TYR A 71 -7.64 -18.43 -4.70
CA TYR A 71 -8.73 -18.55 -5.69
C TYR A 71 -8.31 -19.07 -7.07
N VAL A 72 -6.99 -19.24 -7.32
CA VAL A 72 -6.45 -19.72 -8.60
C VAL A 72 -6.08 -21.22 -8.54
N ARG A 73 -6.39 -21.91 -7.43
CA ARG A 73 -6.19 -23.36 -7.28
C ARG A 73 -7.45 -24.18 -7.54
#